data_AF-A0A924LNW3-F1
#
_entry.id   AF-A0A924LNW3-F1
#
_cell.length_a   1.000
_cell.length_b   1.000
_cell.length_c   1.000
_cell.angle_alpha   90.00
_cell.angle_beta   90.00
_cell.angle_gamma   90.00
#
_symmetry.space_group_name_H-M   'P 1'
#
loop_
_entity.id
_entity.type
_entity.pdbx_description
1 polymer ?
#
loop_
_entity_poly.entity_id
_entity_poly.type
_entity_poly.pdbx_seq_one_letter_code
_entity_poly.pdbx_strand_id
1 'polypeptide(L)'
;MNLVAGLLDSGRRRPLVVLDPSWPAAQRETAAADVAAGVASGRVAADDLVLFTSGSTGHPRGVVRSVGSWQLSLDPLSQLTGIGADDVVWVPGPLTSSLYLYGAFHARTVGAAVT
;
A
#
# COMPACT_ATOMS: atom_id res chain seq x y z
N MET A 1 -15.63 -0.26 7.79
CA MET A 1 -14.30 -0.80 8.11
C MET A 1 -13.29 0.29 7.74
N ASN A 2 -12.82 1.03 8.74
CA ASN A 2 -12.07 2.27 8.53
C ASN A 2 -10.61 1.95 8.15
N LEU A 3 -10.33 1.91 6.86
CA LEU A 3 -8.97 2.08 6.35
C LEU A 3 -8.59 3.53 6.66
N VAL A 4 -7.58 3.77 7.50
CA VAL A 4 -6.99 5.12 7.60
C VAL A 4 -6.09 5.30 6.38
N ALA A 5 -6.70 5.38 5.20
CA ALA A 5 -6.07 5.99 4.04
C ALA A 5 -6.15 7.49 4.26
N GLY A 6 -5.02 8.12 4.58
CA GLY A 6 -4.91 9.57 4.61
C GLY A 6 -4.98 10.16 3.20
N LEU A 7 -6.04 9.91 2.44
CA LEU A 7 -6.41 10.73 1.29
C LEU A 7 -7.33 11.86 1.81
N LEU A 8 -7.15 13.06 1.26
CA LEU A 8 -7.80 14.33 1.62
C LEU A 8 -7.02 15.19 2.64
N ASP A 9 -6.04 15.94 2.12
CA ASP A 9 -5.97 17.38 2.33
C ASP A 9 -5.51 18.02 1.00
N SER A 10 -6.41 18.76 0.36
CA SER A 10 -6.22 19.35 -0.97
C SER A 10 -5.19 20.47 -0.91
N GLY A 11 -3.91 20.12 -0.94
CA GLY A 11 -2.82 21.11 -1.08
C GLY A 11 -1.43 20.61 -0.74
N ARG A 12 -1.28 19.56 0.10
CA ARG A 12 0.02 18.93 0.37
C ARG A 12 0.00 17.48 -0.05
N ARG A 13 0.83 17.14 -1.05
CA ARG A 13 1.19 15.75 -1.32
C ARG A 13 1.86 15.20 -0.05
N ARG A 14 1.38 14.05 0.43
CA ARG A 14 1.94 13.32 1.56
C ARG A 14 2.02 11.84 1.18
N PRO A 15 3.03 11.10 1.66
CA PRO A 15 3.12 9.69 1.36
C PRO A 15 1.84 8.96 1.79
N LEU A 16 1.42 7.99 1.00
CA LEU A 16 0.34 7.08 1.37
C LEU A 16 0.94 6.01 2.28
N VAL A 17 0.49 5.99 3.53
CA VAL A 17 0.98 5.06 4.56
C VAL A 17 -0.11 4.05 4.86
N VAL A 18 0.19 2.76 4.71
CA VAL A 18 -0.77 1.67 4.95
C VAL A 18 -0.34 0.89 6.19
N LEU A 19 -0.96 1.21 7.33
CA LEU A 19 -0.72 0.54 8.61
C LEU A 19 -1.81 -0.50 8.90
N ASP A 20 -1.40 -1.60 9.53
CA ASP A 20 -2.34 -2.63 9.97
C ASP A 20 -3.05 -2.19 11.26
N PRO A 21 -4.39 -2.01 11.26
CA PRO A 21 -5.12 -1.58 12.44
C PRO A 21 -5.15 -2.62 13.55
N SER A 22 -4.86 -3.90 13.26
CA SER A 22 -4.79 -4.97 14.25
C SER A 22 -3.53 -4.90 15.11
N TRP A 23 -2.51 -4.11 14.71
CA TRP A 23 -1.30 -3.95 15.49
C TRP A 23 -1.54 -3.17 16.78
N PRO A 24 -0.86 -3.55 17.88
CA PRO A 24 -0.75 -2.75 19.10
C PRO A 24 -0.48 -1.28 18.81
N ALA A 25 -1.13 -0.38 19.56
CA ALA A 25 -1.00 1.07 19.37
C ALA A 25 0.46 1.53 19.36
N ALA A 26 1.28 1.04 20.29
CA ALA A 26 2.70 1.35 20.36
C ALA A 26 3.49 0.99 19.07
N GLN A 27 3.14 -0.12 18.41
CA GLN A 27 3.76 -0.49 17.14
C GLN A 27 3.34 0.46 16.01
N ARG A 28 2.05 0.84 15.96
CA ARG A 28 1.53 1.79 14.96
C ARG A 28 2.12 3.18 15.16
N GLU A 29 2.26 3.64 16.40
CA GLU A 29 2.88 4.92 16.74
C GLU A 29 4.35 4.94 16.34
N THR A 30 5.09 3.86 16.62
CA THR A 30 6.50 3.78 16.23
C THR A 30 6.65 3.78 14.70
N ALA A 31 5.83 3.00 14.00
CA ALA A 31 5.81 2.97 12.54
C ALA A 31 5.49 4.36 11.93
N ALA A 32 4.56 5.10 12.53
CA ALA A 32 4.24 6.47 12.11
C ALA A 32 5.41 7.44 12.36
N ALA A 33 6.10 7.31 13.50
CA ALA A 33 7.28 8.10 13.82
C ALA A 33 8.43 7.82 12.83
N ASP A 34 8.66 6.56 12.48
CA ASP A 34 9.67 6.16 11.48
C ASP A 34 9.38 6.76 10.10
N VAL A 35 8.11 6.78 9.68
CA VAL A 35 7.72 7.44 8.43
C VAL A 35 7.96 8.94 8.50
N ALA A 36 7.57 9.60 9.59
CA ALA A 36 7.81 11.02 9.78
C ALA A 36 9.32 11.37 9.72
N ALA A 37 10.16 10.55 10.34
CA ALA A 37 11.62 10.67 10.25
C ALA A 37 12.13 10.40 8.82
N GLY A 38 11.54 9.45 8.11
CA GLY A 38 11.81 9.18 6.70
C GLY A 38 11.51 10.39 5.80
N VAL A 39 10.36 11.04 6.01
CA VAL A 39 9.96 12.26 5.29
C VAL A 39 10.90 13.42 5.63
N ALA A 40 11.17 13.65 6.92
CA ALA A 40 12.05 14.74 7.37
C ALA A 40 13.49 14.60 6.83
N SER A 41 13.96 13.36 6.65
CA SER A 41 15.29 13.07 6.07
C SER A 41 15.29 12.98 4.54
N GLY A 42 14.14 13.13 3.87
CA GLY A 42 14.03 13.02 2.41
C GLY A 42 14.12 11.58 1.86
N ARG A 43 14.11 10.56 2.74
CA ARG A 43 14.09 9.14 2.35
C ARG A 43 12.70 8.65 1.92
N VAL A 44 11.65 9.40 2.25
CA VAL A 44 10.27 9.15 1.85
C VAL A 44 9.74 10.42 1.18
N ALA A 45 9.39 10.31 -0.10
CA ALA A 45 8.84 11.40 -0.87
C ALA A 45 7.34 11.60 -0.59
N ALA A 46 6.84 12.76 -1.02
CA ALA A 46 5.45 13.17 -0.82
C ALA A 46 4.43 12.32 -1.60
N ASP A 47 4.86 11.55 -2.60
CA ASP A 47 4.05 10.69 -3.45
C ASP A 47 4.45 9.21 -3.36
N ASP A 48 5.23 8.86 -2.35
CA ASP A 48 5.56 7.47 -2.04
C ASP A 48 4.40 6.74 -1.35
N LEU A 49 4.38 5.44 -1.57
CA LEU A 49 3.59 4.45 -0.86
C LEU A 49 4.50 3.74 0.16
N VAL A 50 4.11 3.76 1.43
CA VAL A 50 4.79 3.02 2.51
C VAL A 50 3.89 1.90 2.99
N LEU A 51 4.33 0.67 2.75
CA LEU A 51 3.70 -0.57 3.19
C LEU A 51 4.55 -1.20 4.27
N PHE A 52 3.95 -1.88 5.22
CA PHE A 52 4.71 -2.48 6.31
C PHE A 52 4.70 -4.00 6.24
N THR A 53 5.81 -4.58 6.67
CA THR A 53 5.90 -5.99 6.98
C THR A 53 5.93 -6.14 8.50
N SER A 54 5.29 -7.19 9.03
CA SER A 54 5.23 -7.44 10.48
C SER A 54 6.63 -7.50 11.13
N GLY A 55 7.63 -7.92 10.37
CA GLY A 55 9.01 -8.06 10.83
C GLY A 55 9.13 -9.22 11.82
N SER A 56 10.05 -10.16 11.58
CA SER A 56 10.29 -11.28 12.51
C SER A 56 10.77 -10.83 13.91
N THR A 57 11.17 -9.56 14.06
CA THR A 57 11.71 -8.96 15.28
C THR A 57 10.66 -8.22 16.12
N GLY A 58 9.37 -8.30 15.77
CA GLY A 58 8.29 -7.60 16.49
C GLY A 58 8.27 -6.09 16.27
N HIS A 59 9.09 -5.59 15.35
CA HIS A 59 9.13 -4.20 14.93
C HIS A 59 8.75 -4.11 13.46
N PRO A 60 7.60 -3.50 13.13
CA PRO A 60 7.20 -3.34 11.74
C PRO A 60 8.22 -2.56 10.94
N ARG A 61 8.56 -3.06 9.75
CA ARG A 61 9.49 -2.38 8.83
C ARG A 61 8.74 -1.80 7.65
N GLY A 62 8.90 -0.50 7.44
CA GLY A 62 8.34 0.22 6.29
C GLY A 62 9.13 -0.06 5.01
N VAL A 63 8.42 -0.48 3.97
CA VAL A 63 8.91 -0.64 2.62
C VAL A 63 8.39 0.54 1.81
N VAL A 64 9.31 1.37 1.33
CA VAL A 64 9.01 2.57 0.53
C VAL A 64 8.99 2.19 -0.94
N ARG A 65 7.93 2.59 -1.65
CA ARG A 65 7.76 2.43 -3.10
C ARG A 65 7.22 3.72 -3.68
N SER A 66 7.61 4.09 -4.89
CA SER A 66 6.88 5.13 -5.63
C SER A 66 5.59 4.56 -6.20
N VAL A 67 4.56 5.38 -6.37
CA VAL A 67 3.34 4.99 -7.10
C VAL A 67 3.67 4.57 -8.54
N GLY A 68 4.65 5.23 -9.17
CA GLY A 68 5.13 4.86 -10.50
C GLY A 68 5.69 3.43 -10.55
N SER A 69 6.42 2.99 -9.52
CA SER A 69 6.90 1.60 -9.44
C SER A 69 5.77 0.57 -9.42
N TRP A 70 4.64 0.90 -8.80
CA TRP A 70 3.44 0.05 -8.81
C TRP A 70 2.78 0.04 -10.18
N GLN A 71 2.62 1.21 -10.79
CA GLN A 71 2.01 1.34 -12.13
C GLN A 71 2.79 0.58 -13.20
N LEU A 72 4.13 0.63 -13.15
CA LEU A 72 4.99 -0.11 -14.09
C LEU A 72 4.81 -1.64 -14.02
N SER A 73 4.26 -2.16 -12.92
CA SER A 73 4.03 -3.59 -12.75
C SER A 73 2.65 -4.04 -13.27
N LEU A 74 1.79 -3.12 -13.72
CA LEU A 74 0.43 -3.43 -14.18
C LEU A 74 0.44 -4.24 -15.47
N ASP A 75 1.07 -3.70 -16.52
CA ASP A 75 1.11 -4.36 -17.84
C ASP A 75 1.80 -5.73 -17.79
N PRO A 76 2.98 -5.89 -17.12
CA PRO A 76 3.58 -7.21 -16.97
C PRO A 76 2.68 -8.22 -16.25
N LEU A 77 1.95 -7.79 -15.21
CA LEU A 77 1.03 -8.68 -14.51
C LEU A 77 -0.15 -9.10 -15.41
N SER A 78 -0.74 -8.15 -16.14
CA SER A 78 -1.81 -8.45 -17.11
C SER A 78 -1.34 -9.39 -18.20
N GLN A 79 -0.14 -9.20 -18.76
CA GLN A 79 0.42 -10.09 -19.77
C GLN A 79 0.66 -11.50 -19.24
N LEU A 80 1.13 -11.62 -17.99
CA LEU A 80 1.41 -12.92 -17.38
C LEU A 80 0.14 -13.70 -17.03
N THR A 81 -0.90 -13.01 -16.57
CA THR A 81 -2.10 -13.63 -15.99
C THR A 81 -3.28 -13.70 -16.96
N GLY A 82 -3.31 -12.84 -17.99
CA GLY A 82 -4.45 -12.65 -18.87
C GLY A 82 -5.61 -11.88 -18.25
N ILE A 83 -5.47 -11.38 -17.01
CA ILE A 83 -6.56 -10.71 -16.29
C ILE A 83 -6.95 -9.40 -17.00
N GLY A 84 -8.24 -9.26 -17.29
CA GLY A 84 -8.87 -8.09 -17.91
C GLY A 84 -10.22 -7.74 -17.29
N ALA A 85 -10.97 -6.85 -17.95
CA ALA A 85 -12.20 -6.27 -17.41
C ALA A 85 -13.34 -7.28 -17.15
N ASP A 86 -13.33 -8.41 -17.84
CA ASP A 86 -14.36 -9.45 -17.72
C ASP A 86 -14.10 -10.43 -16.56
N ASP A 87 -12.97 -10.29 -15.87
CA ASP A 87 -12.59 -11.19 -14.78
C ASP A 87 -13.06 -10.71 -13.40
N VAL A 88 -13.07 -11.66 -12.46
CA VAL A 88 -13.28 -11.40 -11.04
C VAL A 88 -12.02 -11.83 -10.28
N VAL A 89 -11.36 -10.89 -9.63
CA VAL A 89 -10.15 -11.15 -8.83
C VAL A 89 -10.54 -11.32 -7.37
N TRP A 90 -10.23 -12.49 -6.81
CA TRP A 90 -10.45 -12.78 -5.39
C TRP A 90 -9.32 -12.22 -4.52
N VAL A 91 -9.68 -11.43 -3.51
CA VAL A 91 -8.77 -10.77 -2.56
C VAL A 91 -9.18 -11.18 -1.13
N PRO A 92 -8.78 -12.38 -0.68
CA PRO A 92 -9.25 -12.93 0.60
C PRO A 92 -8.61 -12.31 1.84
N GLY A 93 -7.53 -11.56 1.68
CA GLY A 93 -6.78 -11.03 2.81
C GLY A 93 -6.81 -9.51 2.91
N PRO A 94 -6.20 -8.98 3.98
CA PRO A 94 -6.30 -7.57 4.28
C PRO A 94 -5.51 -6.73 3.28
N LEU A 95 -6.06 -5.57 2.92
CA LEU A 95 -5.39 -4.57 2.07
C LEU A 95 -4.16 -3.91 2.74
N THR A 96 -3.83 -4.33 3.96
CA THR A 96 -2.57 -3.97 4.64
C THR A 96 -1.40 -4.82 4.15
N SER A 97 -1.68 -5.99 3.56
CA SER A 97 -0.70 -6.79 2.83
C SER A 97 -0.47 -6.21 1.43
N SER A 98 0.79 -6.02 1.06
CA SER A 98 1.14 -5.55 -0.28
C SER A 98 0.64 -6.47 -1.39
N LEU A 99 0.56 -7.79 -1.13
CA LEU A 99 0.06 -8.76 -2.10
C LEU A 99 -1.42 -8.51 -2.44
N TYR A 100 -2.27 -8.44 -1.41
CA TYR A 100 -3.72 -8.27 -1.58
C TYR A 100 -4.06 -6.86 -2.06
N LEU A 101 -3.35 -5.84 -1.55
CA LEU A 101 -3.52 -4.46 -2.02
C LEU A 101 -3.15 -4.31 -3.49
N TYR A 102 -2.04 -4.92 -3.92
CA TYR A 102 -1.63 -4.85 -5.32
C TYR A 102 -2.60 -5.59 -6.24
N GLY A 103 -3.09 -6.77 -5.83
CA GLY A 103 -4.13 -7.49 -6.57
C GLY A 103 -5.42 -6.68 -6.74
N ALA A 104 -5.89 -6.04 -5.67
CA ALA A 104 -7.06 -5.16 -5.74
C ALA A 104 -6.80 -3.92 -6.62
N PHE A 105 -5.62 -3.30 -6.50
CA PHE A 105 -5.23 -2.15 -7.32
C PHE A 105 -5.17 -2.50 -8.81
N HIS A 106 -4.53 -3.62 -9.15
CA HIS A 106 -4.45 -4.11 -10.53
C HIS A 106 -5.83 -4.40 -11.10
N ALA A 107 -6.64 -5.20 -10.41
CA ALA A 107 -8.00 -5.54 -10.83
C ALA A 107 -8.84 -4.29 -11.12
N ARG A 108 -8.84 -3.32 -10.20
CA ARG A 108 -9.56 -2.05 -10.38
C ARG A 108 -9.02 -1.22 -11.54
N THR A 109 -7.72 -1.26 -11.80
CA THR A 109 -7.09 -0.50 -12.88
C THR A 109 -7.44 -1.08 -14.25
N VAL A 110 -7.53 -2.40 -14.37
CA VAL A 110 -7.90 -3.08 -15.63
C VAL A 110 -9.41 -3.23 -15.84
N GLY A 111 -10.22 -2.79 -14.88
CA GLY A 111 -11.68 -2.84 -14.93
C GLY A 111 -12.31 -4.14 -14.40
N ALA A 112 -11.50 -5.07 -13.88
CA ALA A 112 -11.97 -6.31 -13.29
C ALA A 112 -12.74 -6.06 -11.98
N ALA A 113 -13.68 -6.94 -11.67
CA ALA A 113 -14.35 -6.94 -10.37
C ALA A 113 -13.41 -7.50 -9.28
N VAL A 114 -13.65 -7.10 -8.03
CA VAL A 114 -12.91 -7.59 -6.85
C VAL A 114 -13.90 -8.23 -5.88
N THR A 115 -13.59 -9.43 -5.39
CA THR A 115 -14.39 -10.15 -4.39
C THR A 115 -13.57 -10.66 -3.22
#